data_AF-A0A537XRZ5-F1
#
_entry.id   AF-A0A537XRZ5-F1
#
_cell.length_a   1.000
_cell.length_b   1.000
_cell.length_c   1.000
_cell.angle_alpha   90.00
_cell.angle_beta   90.00
_cell.angle_gamma   90.00
#
_symmetry.space_group_name_H-M   'P 1'
#
loop_
_entity.id
_entity.type
_entity.pdbx_description
1 polymer ?
#
loop_
_entity_poly.entity_id
_entity_poly.type
_entity_poly.pdbx_seq_one_letter_code
_entity_poly.pdbx_strand_id
1 'polypeptide(L)' 'MNAISFGAAACVGIASDEPTPDKSLDAAWNVLEAANDLGDHVTVEACRRVIDASLNGTAAAQSDLQIVIGYFR' A
#
# COMPACT_ATOMS: atom_id res chain seq x y z
N MET A 1 5.91 -24.82 11.98
CA MET A 1 4.95 -23.89 11.36
C MET A 1 5.55 -22.49 11.48
N ASN A 2 5.98 -21.88 10.37
CA ASN A 2 6.64 -20.59 10.41
C ASN A 2 5.58 -19.48 10.35
N ALA A 3 5.44 -18.74 11.45
CA ALA A 3 4.65 -17.51 11.53
C ALA A 3 5.48 -16.39 10.90
N ILE A 4 5.05 -15.92 9.73
CA ILE A 4 5.53 -14.65 9.18
C ILE A 4 4.77 -13.57 9.94
N SER A 5 5.35 -13.16 11.07
CA SER A 5 4.91 -12.00 11.83
C SER A 5 5.16 -10.79 10.94
N PHE A 6 4.10 -10.27 10.30
CA PHE A 6 4.12 -8.95 9.69
C PHE A 6 4.26 -7.93 10.81
N GLY A 7 5.52 -7.59 11.12
CA GLY A 7 5.85 -6.60 12.12
C GLY A 7 5.33 -5.26 11.68
N ALA A 8 4.39 -4.72 12.46
CA ALA A 8 4.01 -3.32 12.45
C ALA A 8 5.23 -2.47 12.80
N ALA A 9 6.04 -2.11 11.79
CA ALA A 9 7.01 -1.04 11.89
C ALA A 9 6.24 0.27 11.66
N ALA A 10 5.78 0.88 12.74
CA ALA A 10 5.21 2.23 12.70
C ALA A 10 6.32 3.23 12.32
N CYS A 11 6.50 3.47 11.03
CA CYS A 11 7.22 4.62 10.52
C CYS A 11 6.31 5.85 10.65
N VAL A 12 6.21 6.44 11.84
CA VAL A 12 5.63 7.78 12.00
C VAL A 12 6.60 8.77 11.34
N GLY A 13 6.38 9.04 10.05
CA GLY A 13 7.10 10.03 9.27
C GLY A 13 6.18 11.16 8.86
N ILE A 14 6.09 12.19 9.70
CA ILE A 14 5.57 13.51 9.34
C ILE A 14 6.50 14.20 8.32
N ALA A 15 5.90 14.86 7.34
CA ALA A 15 6.46 15.80 6.35
C ALA A 15 7.41 15.23 5.26
N SER A 16 6.87 15.11 4.04
CA SER A 16 7.38 15.78 2.82
C SER A 16 6.52 15.33 1.63
N ASP A 17 5.99 16.32 0.92
CA ASP A 17 5.22 16.22 -0.32
C ASP A 17 6.13 15.73 -1.45
N GLU A 18 6.37 14.41 -1.48
CA GLU A 18 6.98 13.70 -2.59
C GLU A 18 6.46 12.26 -2.49
N PRO A 19 5.81 11.72 -3.55
CA PRO A 19 5.33 10.35 -3.59
C PRO A 19 6.55 9.42 -3.73
N THR A 20 7.31 9.30 -2.65
CA THR A 20 8.38 8.30 -2.60
C THR A 20 7.73 6.91 -2.61
N PRO A 21 8.31 5.96 -3.34
CA PRO A 21 7.77 4.60 -3.46
C PRO A 21 7.59 3.95 -2.08
N ASP A 22 8.39 4.35 -1.09
CA ASP A 22 8.31 3.86 0.29
C ASP A 22 7.00 4.23 0.99
N LYS A 23 6.53 5.48 0.87
CA LYS A 23 5.25 5.92 1.46
C LYS A 23 4.04 5.29 0.76
N SER A 24 4.19 5.09 -0.54
CA SER A 24 3.18 4.43 -1.39
C SER A 24 2.95 2.98 -0.96
N LEU A 25 4.03 2.29 -0.59
CA LEU A 25 4.01 0.92 -0.11
C LEU A 25 3.33 0.81 1.25
N ASP A 26 3.71 1.67 2.22
CA ASP A 26 3.07 1.72 3.54
C ASP A 26 1.56 1.98 3.44
N ALA A 27 1.16 2.96 2.61
CA ALA A 27 -0.24 3.24 2.36
C ALA A 27 -0.96 2.03 1.72
N ALA A 28 -0.33 1.35 0.76
CA ALA A 28 -0.93 0.19 0.10
C ALA A 28 -1.20 -0.97 1.06
N TRP A 29 -0.34 -1.22 2.05
CA TRP A 29 -0.60 -2.23 3.08
C TRP A 29 -1.79 -1.86 3.97
N ASN A 30 -1.88 -0.59 4.38
CA ASN A 30 -2.96 -0.10 5.24
C ASN A 30 -4.32 -0.10 4.51
N VAL A 31 -4.32 0.27 3.22
CA VAL A 31 -5.51 0.23 2.36
C VAL A 31 -5.91 -1.21 2.03
N LEU A 32 -4.95 -2.10 1.78
CA LEU A 32 -5.21 -3.51 1.50
C LEU A 32 -5.96 -4.18 2.66
N GLU A 33 -5.58 -3.90 3.90
CA GLU A 33 -6.27 -4.42 5.09
C GLU A 33 -7.71 -3.87 5.16
N ALA A 34 -7.87 -2.55 5.07
CA ALA A 34 -9.20 -1.93 5.10
C ALA A 34 -10.12 -2.39 3.96
N ALA A 35 -9.57 -2.58 2.76
CA ALA A 35 -10.32 -3.07 1.61
C ALA A 35 -10.73 -4.55 1.78
N ASN A 36 -9.91 -5.38 2.42
CA ASN A 36 -10.30 -6.75 2.76
C ASN A 36 -11.41 -6.78 3.82
N ASP A 37 -11.35 -5.90 4.82
CA ASP A 37 -12.39 -5.79 5.85
C ASP A 37 -13.74 -5.34 5.26
N LEU A 38 -13.72 -4.45 4.27
CA LEU A 38 -14.92 -4.00 3.56
C LEU A 38 -15.38 -4.96 2.44
N GLY A 39 -14.51 -5.87 1.99
CA GLY A 39 -14.76 -6.73 0.82
C GLY A 39 -14.66 -5.98 -0.52
N ASP A 40 -13.89 -4.89 -0.60
CA ASP A 40 -13.62 -4.18 -1.85
C ASP A 40 -12.48 -4.84 -2.63
N HIS A 41 -12.86 -5.81 -3.45
CA HIS A 41 -11.91 -6.59 -4.25
C HIS A 41 -11.18 -5.73 -5.30
N VAL A 42 -11.78 -4.63 -5.77
CA VAL A 42 -11.16 -3.76 -6.78
C VAL A 42 -9.97 -3.04 -6.16
N THR A 43 -10.16 -2.50 -4.96
CA THR A 43 -9.10 -1.83 -4.21
C THR A 43 -8.03 -2.82 -3.74
N VAL A 44 -8.41 -4.02 -3.31
CA VAL A 44 -7.45 -5.10 -2.95
C VAL A 44 -6.49 -5.42 -4.10
N GLU A 45 -7.02 -5.57 -5.32
CA GLU A 45 -6.20 -5.89 -6.49
C GLU A 45 -5.33 -4.71 -6.97
N ALA A 46 -5.75 -3.46 -6.72
CA ALA A 46 -4.92 -2.28 -6.95
C ALA A 46 -3.76 -2.22 -5.95
N CYS A 47 -4.04 -2.42 -4.65
CA CYS A 47 -3.02 -2.43 -3.59
C CYS A 47 -1.99 -3.52 -3.82
N ARG A 48 -2.43 -4.73 -4.17
CA ARG A 48 -1.53 -5.84 -4.52
C ARG A 48 -0.57 -5.50 -5.65
N ARG A 49 -1.03 -4.81 -6.69
CA ARG A 49 -0.17 -4.37 -7.81
C ARG A 49 0.83 -3.31 -7.39
N VAL A 50 0.45 -2.37 -6.52
CA VAL A 50 1.38 -1.37 -5.96
C VAL A 50 2.46 -2.05 -5.13
N ILE A 51 2.07 -2.97 -4.26
CA ILE A 51 2.98 -3.73 -3.40
C ILE A 51 3.93 -4.58 -4.24
N ASP A 52 3.41 -5.34 -5.20
CA ASP A 52 4.22 -6.19 -6.09
C ASP A 52 5.22 -5.35 -6.90
N ALA A 53 4.79 -4.21 -7.44
CA ALA A 53 5.67 -3.31 -8.17
C ALA A 53 6.81 -2.80 -7.29
N SER A 54 6.50 -2.31 -6.08
CA SER A 54 7.49 -1.82 -5.12
C SER A 54 8.45 -2.92 -4.66
N LEU A 55 7.96 -4.14 -4.39
CA LEU A 55 8.79 -5.28 -4.01
C LEU A 55 9.71 -5.76 -5.14
N ASN A 56 9.24 -5.64 -6.39
CA ASN A 56 10.04 -5.93 -7.58
C ASN A 56 11.00 -4.79 -7.95
N GLY A 57 11.03 -3.69 -7.19
CA GLY A 57 11.85 -2.50 -7.49
C GLY A 57 11.39 -1.75 -8.74
N THR A 58 10.13 -1.94 -9.14
CA THR A 58 9.50 -1.30 -10.30
C THR A 58 8.52 -0.22 -9.85
N ALA A 59 8.24 0.75 -10.73
CA ALA A 59 7.25 1.78 -10.43
C ALA A 59 5.83 1.21 -10.61
N ALA A 60 5.00 1.38 -9.58
CA ALA A 60 3.58 1.05 -9.66
C ALA A 60 2.85 1.97 -10.67
N ALA A 61 1.76 1.47 -11.26
CA ALA A 61 0.94 2.27 -12.15
C ALA A 61 0.35 3.47 -11.40
N GLN A 62 0.41 4.66 -12.01
CA GLN A 62 -0.14 5.88 -11.39
C GLN A 62 -1.63 5.74 -11.05
N SER A 63 -2.41 5.01 -11.87
CA SER A 63 -3.82 4.75 -11.58
C SER A 63 -4.01 3.96 -10.30
N ASP A 64 -3.18 2.93 -10.08
CA ASP A 64 -3.24 2.10 -8.87
C ASP A 64 -2.75 2.88 -7.64
N LEU A 65 -1.71 3.71 -7.79
CA LEU A 65 -1.24 4.63 -6.74
C LEU A 65 -2.31 5.66 -6.33
N GLN A 66 -3.05 6.23 -7.28
CA GLN A 66 -4.12 7.18 -6.98
C GLN A 66 -5.28 6.53 -6.22
N ILE A 67 -5.60 5.26 -6.52
CA ILE A 67 -6.59 4.50 -5.75
C ILE A 67 -6.12 4.33 -4.31
N VAL A 68 -4.87 3.91 -4.10
CA VAL A 68 -4.28 3.71 -2.76
C VAL A 68 -4.22 5.02 -1.97
N ILE A 69 -3.65 6.08 -2.55
CA ILE A 69 -3.48 7.37 -1.89
C ILE A 69 -4.83 8.07 -1.66
N GLY A 70 -5.81 7.83 -2.54
CA GLY A 70 -7.14 8.41 -2.47
C GLY A 70 -8.12 7.67 -1.57
N TYR A 71 -7.83 6.44 -1.16
CA TYR A 71 -8.80 5.57 -0.48
C TYR A 71 -9.28 6.12 0.88
N PHE A 72 -8.39 6.73 1.65
CA PHE A 72 -8.71 7.30 2.97
C PHE A 72 -8.97 8.82 2.94
N ARG A 73 -9.12 9.41 1.75
CA ARG A 73 -9.20 10.86 1.57
C ARG A 73 -10.64 11.38 1.48
#